data_AF-A0A0K0EQQ3-F1
#
_entry.id   AF-A0A0K0EQQ3-F1
#
_cell.length_a   1.000
_cell.length_b   1.000
_cell.length_c   1.000
_cell.angle_alpha   90.00
_cell.angle_beta   90.00
_cell.angle_gamma   90.00
#
_symmetry.space_group_name_H-M   'P 1'
#
loop_
_entity.id
_entity.type
_entity.pdbx_description
1 polymer ?
#
loop_
_entity_poly.entity_id
_entity_poly.type
_entity_poly.pdbx_seq_one_letter_code
_entity_poly.pdbx_strand_id
1 'polypeptide(L)'
;MLGLDEWFYNFTQFIYDLSTPESLATIKAPYTEMCIYGTFKCVEISSVVGGLIVHPIYRFYLWKKTTPETMTSNTSKIIRNKCRKLNGRFLLGGLFMGPLLTLAYQAGTRMSESEAKDFCYKVRCDTDGLVQDRCAVTLGLVGWYWKRFQGAVDGVNIGLLYSLIHNYLIKEYGSPLFKDRVPVDKKYASVKDIEEKNTAFKKFISTNDHWKEIK
;
A
#
# COMPACT_ATOMS: atom_id res chain seq x y z
N MET A 1 -12.79 15.15 0.97
CA MET A 1 -13.77 14.33 1.72
C MET A 1 -13.01 13.17 2.38
N LEU A 2 -13.40 12.68 3.57
CA LEU A 2 -12.62 11.76 4.45
C LEU A 2 -11.20 12.19 4.88
N GLY A 3 -10.65 13.30 4.36
CA GLY A 3 -9.30 13.75 4.70
C GLY A 3 -8.19 12.88 4.10
N LEU A 4 -8.51 12.11 3.05
CA LEU A 4 -7.58 11.22 2.34
C LEU A 4 -7.16 11.77 0.97
N ASP A 5 -7.59 12.98 0.63
CA ASP A 5 -7.33 13.60 -0.67
C ASP A 5 -5.81 13.78 -0.86
N GLU A 6 -5.13 14.33 0.15
CA GLU A 6 -3.67 14.48 0.16
C GLU A 6 -2.94 13.14 0.06
N TRP A 7 -3.39 12.15 0.83
CA TRP A 7 -2.82 10.79 0.77
C TRP A 7 -2.94 10.24 -0.66
N PHE A 8 -4.11 10.36 -1.29
CA PHE A 8 -4.37 9.83 -2.62
C PHE A 8 -3.54 10.51 -3.70
N TYR A 9 -3.37 11.83 -3.64
CA TYR A 9 -2.51 12.56 -4.58
C TYR A 9 -1.05 12.14 -4.45
N ASN A 10 -0.55 12.02 -3.22
CA ASN A 10 0.82 11.57 -2.98
C ASN A 10 1.02 10.10 -3.39
N PHE A 11 0.02 9.24 -3.19
CA PHE A 11 0.10 7.83 -3.57
C PHE A 11 0.02 7.63 -5.09
N THR A 12 -0.94 8.25 -5.77
CA THR A 12 -1.18 8.02 -7.21
C THR A 12 -0.29 8.87 -8.11
N GLN A 13 0.03 10.10 -7.70
CA GLN A 13 0.78 11.09 -8.47
C GLN A 13 0.22 11.38 -9.86
N PHE A 14 -1.08 11.12 -10.06
CA PHE A 14 -1.77 11.42 -11.32
C PHE A 14 -1.91 12.92 -11.54
N ILE A 15 -2.15 13.69 -10.47
CA ILE A 15 -2.28 15.14 -10.55
C ILE A 15 -0.97 15.77 -10.07
N TYR A 16 -0.20 16.27 -11.03
CA TYR A 16 1.13 16.84 -10.79
C TYR A 16 1.09 18.00 -9.80
N ASP A 17 0.20 18.96 -10.04
CA ASP A 17 0.16 20.22 -9.30
C ASP A 17 -0.23 20.05 -7.82
N LEU A 18 -0.83 18.90 -7.47
CA LEU A 18 -1.26 18.59 -6.12
C LEU A 18 -0.24 17.75 -5.33
N SER A 19 0.86 17.31 -5.98
CA SER A 19 1.93 16.53 -5.34
C SER A 19 3.02 17.46 -4.81
N THR A 20 2.68 18.23 -3.79
CA THR A 20 3.54 19.26 -3.18
C THR A 20 4.18 18.75 -1.87
N PRO A 21 5.32 19.31 -1.43
CA PRO A 21 5.86 19.04 -0.09
C PRO A 21 4.84 19.29 1.04
N GLU A 22 4.01 20.32 0.91
CA GLU A 22 2.99 20.70 1.87
C GLU A 22 1.87 19.66 1.94
N SER A 23 1.40 19.17 0.79
CA SER A 23 0.42 18.08 0.74
C SER A 23 1.02 16.75 1.22
N LEU A 24 2.31 16.51 1.02
CA LEU A 24 3.00 15.30 1.50
C LEU A 24 2.89 15.16 3.01
N ALA A 25 3.03 16.27 3.72
CA ALA A 25 3.08 16.30 5.17
C ALA A 25 1.76 16.69 5.84
N THR A 26 0.77 17.14 5.08
CA THR A 26 -0.59 17.33 5.58
C THR A 26 -1.28 15.98 5.74
N ILE A 27 -1.53 15.59 7.00
CA ILE A 27 -2.15 14.31 7.37
C ILE A 27 -3.40 14.60 8.21
N LYS A 28 -4.56 14.52 7.57
CA LYS A 28 -5.86 14.85 8.20
C LYS A 28 -6.49 13.66 8.92
N ALA A 29 -6.22 12.43 8.47
CA ALA A 29 -6.83 11.21 8.99
C ALA A 29 -5.76 10.12 9.25
N PRO A 30 -4.87 10.32 10.23
CA PRO A 30 -3.70 9.45 10.43
C PRO A 30 -4.10 7.99 10.68
N TYR A 31 -5.11 7.73 11.52
CA TYR A 31 -5.55 6.37 11.80
C TYR A 31 -6.12 5.65 10.57
N THR A 32 -6.83 6.37 9.70
CA THR A 32 -7.35 5.80 8.45
C THR A 32 -6.21 5.50 7.47
N GLU A 33 -5.22 6.40 7.35
CA GLU A 33 -4.03 6.16 6.53
C GLU A 33 -3.21 4.98 7.05
N MET A 34 -3.08 4.81 8.37
CA MET A 34 -2.46 3.62 8.95
C MET A 34 -3.23 2.33 8.59
N CYS A 35 -4.56 2.37 8.54
CA CYS A 35 -5.37 1.22 8.12
C CYS A 35 -5.15 0.90 6.64
N ILE A 36 -5.03 1.92 5.80
CA ILE A 36 -4.70 1.74 4.37
C ILE A 36 -3.31 1.12 4.22
N TYR A 37 -2.31 1.65 4.92
CA TYR A 37 -0.96 1.08 4.93
C TYR A 37 -0.96 -0.38 5.41
N GLY A 38 -1.61 -0.67 6.54
CA GLY A 38 -1.73 -2.02 7.08
C GLY A 38 -2.44 -2.97 6.11
N THR A 39 -3.43 -2.47 5.36
CA THR A 39 -4.10 -3.20 4.29
C THR A 39 -3.15 -3.58 3.17
N PHE A 40 -2.33 -2.65 2.67
CA PHE A 40 -1.33 -2.99 1.64
C PHE A 40 -0.37 -4.05 2.14
N LYS A 41 0.24 -3.86 3.31
CA LYS A 41 1.23 -4.82 3.83
C LYS A 41 0.61 -6.19 4.09
N CYS A 42 -0.62 -6.26 4.60
CA CYS A 42 -1.30 -7.54 4.79
C CYS A 42 -1.66 -8.22 3.47
N VAL A 43 -2.08 -7.47 2.45
CA VAL A 43 -2.35 -7.99 1.11
C VAL A 43 -1.08 -8.51 0.44
N GLU A 44 0.03 -7.80 0.56
CA GLU A 44 1.34 -8.22 0.05
C GLU A 44 1.79 -9.52 0.71
N ILE A 45 1.81 -9.55 2.05
CA ILE A 45 2.21 -10.73 2.82
C ILE A 45 1.29 -11.91 2.51
N SER A 46 -0.03 -11.72 2.51
CA SER A 46 -0.97 -12.79 2.25
C SER A 46 -0.88 -13.31 0.80
N SER A 47 -0.53 -12.46 -0.16
CA SER A 47 -0.32 -12.85 -1.57
C SER A 47 0.95 -13.68 -1.73
N VAL A 48 2.03 -13.33 -1.02
CA VAL A 48 3.28 -14.12 -0.99
C VAL A 48 3.03 -15.47 -0.32
N VAL A 49 2.45 -15.48 0.89
CA VAL A 49 2.17 -16.72 1.63
C VAL A 49 1.18 -17.60 0.86
N GLY A 50 0.07 -17.03 0.40
CA GLY A 50 -0.96 -17.73 -0.34
C GLY A 50 -0.46 -18.28 -1.67
N GLY A 51 0.22 -17.44 -2.46
CA GLY A 51 0.64 -17.74 -3.83
C GLY A 51 1.93 -18.55 -3.95
N LEU A 52 2.95 -18.27 -3.15
CA LEU A 52 4.27 -18.89 -3.27
C LEU A 52 4.48 -20.08 -2.33
N ILE A 53 3.81 -20.10 -1.17
CA ILE A 53 4.02 -21.15 -0.16
C ILE A 53 2.83 -22.11 -0.12
N VAL A 54 1.64 -21.60 0.18
CA VAL A 54 0.47 -22.43 0.44
C VAL A 54 -0.06 -23.07 -0.85
N HIS A 55 -0.07 -22.32 -1.97
CA HIS A 55 -0.52 -22.83 -3.25
C HIS A 55 0.21 -24.09 -3.74
N PRO A 56 1.56 -24.15 -3.82
CA PRO A 56 2.25 -25.36 -4.25
C PRO A 56 2.07 -26.52 -3.26
N ILE A 57 2.12 -26.27 -1.94
CA ILE A 57 1.90 -27.30 -0.91
C ILE A 57 0.50 -27.90 -1.05
N TYR A 58 -0.53 -27.06 -1.18
CA TYR A 58 -1.91 -27.50 -1.33
C TYR A 58 -2.14 -28.24 -2.65
N ARG A 59 -1.50 -27.78 -3.73
CA ARG A 59 -1.53 -28.47 -5.03
C ARG A 59 -0.93 -29.87 -4.91
N PHE A 60 0.22 -30.00 -4.27
CA PHE A 60 0.87 -31.30 -4.02
C PHE A 60 -0.02 -32.22 -3.17
N TYR A 61 -0.60 -31.69 -2.10
CA TYR A 61 -1.57 -32.41 -1.27
C TYR A 61 -2.77 -32.94 -2.08
N LEU A 62 -3.36 -32.11 -2.95
CA LEU A 62 -4.49 -32.52 -3.77
C LEU A 62 -4.13 -33.61 -4.78
N TRP A 63 -2.93 -33.55 -5.39
CA TRP A 63 -2.44 -34.60 -6.26
C TRP A 63 -2.24 -35.92 -5.49
N LYS A 64 -1.63 -35.88 -4.30
CA LYS A 64 -1.42 -37.08 -3.48
C LYS A 64 -2.73 -37.74 -3.04
N LYS A 65 -3.78 -36.95 -2.82
CA LYS A 65 -5.12 -37.45 -2.46
C LYS A 65 -5.87 -38.09 -3.64
N THR A 66 -5.47 -37.79 -4.87
CA THR A 66 -6.14 -38.30 -6.06
C THR A 66 -5.66 -39.72 -6.36
N THR A 67 -6.51 -40.71 -6.11
CA THR A 67 -6.25 -42.10 -6.50
C THR A 67 -6.46 -42.31 -8.00
N PRO A 68 -5.80 -43.29 -8.65
CA PRO A 68 -6.02 -43.60 -10.05
C PRO A 68 -7.50 -43.82 -10.42
N GLU A 69 -8.28 -44.41 -9.51
CA GLU A 69 -9.72 -44.65 -9.67
C GLU A 69 -10.56 -43.36 -9.74
N THR A 70 -10.09 -42.29 -9.08
CA THR A 70 -10.78 -40.99 -9.07
C THR A 70 -10.20 -40.01 -10.10
N MET A 71 -9.17 -40.43 -10.85
CA MET A 71 -8.61 -39.64 -11.93
C MET A 71 -9.57 -39.62 -13.12
N THR A 72 -10.11 -38.44 -13.39
CA THR A 72 -10.83 -38.13 -14.63
C THR A 72 -9.97 -37.23 -15.50
N SER A 73 -10.30 -37.11 -16.79
CA SER A 73 -9.67 -36.13 -17.69
C SER A 73 -9.73 -34.68 -17.17
N ASN A 74 -10.69 -34.39 -16.28
CA ASN A 74 -10.90 -33.06 -15.68
C ASN A 74 -10.18 -32.85 -14.34
N THR A 75 -9.54 -33.87 -13.76
CA THR A 75 -8.94 -33.76 -12.41
C THR A 75 -7.95 -32.61 -12.29
N SER A 76 -7.11 -32.40 -13.30
CA SER A 76 -6.14 -31.29 -13.33
C SER A 76 -6.82 -29.91 -13.27
N LYS A 77 -7.95 -29.75 -13.98
CA LYS A 77 -8.76 -28.53 -14.00
C LYS A 77 -9.45 -28.30 -12.65
N ILE A 78 -9.92 -29.36 -12.00
CA ILE A 78 -10.53 -29.30 -10.67
C ILE A 78 -9.50 -28.86 -9.63
N ILE A 79 -8.32 -29.48 -9.61
CA ILE A 79 -7.22 -29.12 -8.70
C ILE A 79 -6.84 -27.66 -8.90
N ARG A 80 -6.62 -27.22 -10.15
CA ARG A 80 -6.30 -25.83 -10.48
C ARG A 80 -7.36 -24.86 -9.98
N ASN A 81 -8.65 -25.17 -10.15
CA ASN A 81 -9.74 -24.34 -9.67
C ASN A 81 -9.80 -24.25 -8.13
N LYS A 82 -9.52 -25.35 -7.43
CA LYS A 82 -9.44 -25.34 -5.94
C LYS A 82 -8.28 -24.46 -5.46
N CYS A 83 -7.10 -24.62 -6.06
CA CYS A 83 -5.93 -23.80 -5.75
C CYS A 83 -6.17 -22.31 -6.03
N ARG A 84 -6.83 -21.97 -7.16
CA ARG A 84 -7.21 -20.58 -7.48
C ARG A 84 -8.15 -19.96 -6.44
N LYS A 85 -9.15 -20.72 -5.97
CA LYS A 85 -10.05 -20.28 -4.90
C LYS A 85 -9.29 -20.06 -3.59
N LEU A 86 -8.30 -20.90 -3.29
CA LEU A 86 -7.45 -20.74 -2.12
C LEU A 86 -6.67 -19.43 -2.17
N ASN A 87 -5.99 -19.12 -3.29
CA ASN A 87 -5.27 -17.85 -3.46
C ASN A 87 -6.19 -16.64 -3.25
N GLY A 88 -7.41 -16.68 -3.79
CA GLY A 88 -8.39 -15.62 -3.56
C GLY A 88 -8.79 -15.43 -2.10
N ARG A 89 -8.86 -16.52 -1.32
CA ARG A 89 -9.13 -16.44 0.12
C ARG A 89 -7.98 -15.81 0.90
N PHE A 90 -6.73 -16.08 0.52
CA PHE A 90 -5.57 -15.42 1.12
C PHE A 90 -5.57 -13.92 0.82
N LEU A 91 -5.84 -13.54 -0.44
CA LEU A 91 -5.93 -12.13 -0.83
C LEU A 91 -7.02 -11.40 -0.03
N LEU A 92 -8.24 -11.96 0.02
CA LEU A 92 -9.33 -11.40 0.82
C LEU A 92 -9.01 -11.39 2.32
N GLY A 93 -8.37 -12.44 2.82
CA GLY A 93 -7.89 -12.50 4.20
C GLY A 93 -6.95 -11.33 4.52
N GLY A 94 -5.99 -11.03 3.65
CA GLY A 94 -5.09 -9.88 3.80
C GLY A 94 -5.84 -8.54 3.82
N LEU A 95 -6.83 -8.38 2.93
CA LEU A 95 -7.67 -7.18 2.85
C LEU A 95 -8.44 -6.91 4.15
N PHE A 96 -8.99 -7.95 4.79
CA PHE A 96 -9.72 -7.81 6.05
C PHE A 96 -8.79 -7.74 7.27
N MET A 97 -7.68 -8.48 7.26
CA MET A 97 -6.73 -8.48 8.37
C MET A 97 -5.98 -7.15 8.51
N GLY A 98 -5.76 -6.42 7.42
CA GLY A 98 -5.08 -5.12 7.46
C GLY A 98 -5.68 -4.14 8.47
N PRO A 99 -6.94 -3.69 8.29
CA PRO A 99 -7.57 -2.78 9.24
C PRO A 99 -7.68 -3.36 10.65
N LEU A 100 -7.96 -4.67 10.79
CA LEU A 100 -8.07 -5.33 12.10
C LEU A 100 -6.74 -5.31 12.86
N LEU A 101 -5.63 -5.66 12.21
CA LEU A 101 -4.29 -5.65 12.82
C LEU A 101 -3.83 -4.23 13.11
N THR A 102 -4.12 -3.27 12.24
CA THR A 102 -3.80 -1.86 12.51
C THR A 102 -4.58 -1.35 13.73
N LEU A 103 -5.88 -1.62 13.82
CA LEU A 103 -6.70 -1.22 14.98
C LEU A 103 -6.22 -1.91 16.27
N ALA A 104 -5.87 -3.20 16.20
CA ALA A 104 -5.31 -3.94 17.33
C ALA A 104 -3.96 -3.35 17.78
N TYR A 105 -3.10 -2.98 16.83
CA TYR A 105 -1.82 -2.32 17.09
C TYR A 105 -2.02 -0.94 17.75
N GLN A 106 -2.94 -0.12 17.24
CA GLN A 106 -3.28 1.18 17.82
C GLN A 106 -3.83 1.03 19.25
N ALA A 107 -4.73 0.08 19.47
CA ALA A 107 -5.30 -0.19 20.80
C ALA A 107 -4.25 -0.70 21.80
N GLY A 108 -3.34 -1.57 21.35
CA GLY A 108 -2.28 -2.13 22.20
C GLY A 108 -1.18 -1.14 22.56
N THR A 109 -0.81 -0.26 21.63
CA THR A 109 0.26 0.74 21.84
C THR A 109 -0.24 2.04 22.46
N ARG A 110 -1.55 2.30 22.45
CA ARG A 110 -2.15 3.59 22.83
C ARG A 110 -1.52 4.77 22.06
N MET A 111 -1.26 4.55 20.77
CA MET A 111 -0.59 5.51 19.90
C MET A 111 -1.37 6.84 19.83
N SER A 112 -0.69 7.92 20.18
CA SER A 112 -1.22 9.28 20.08
C SER A 112 -1.41 9.71 18.63
N GLU A 113 -2.26 10.72 18.41
CA GLU A 113 -2.52 11.22 17.05
C GLU A 113 -1.24 11.78 16.40
N SER A 114 -0.37 12.43 17.18
CA SER A 114 0.91 12.97 16.68
C SER A 114 1.87 11.86 16.25
N GLU A 115 1.97 10.77 17.01
CA GLU A 115 2.76 9.60 16.62
C GLU A 115 2.21 8.93 15.37
N ALA A 116 0.89 8.84 15.24
CA ALA A 116 0.23 8.30 14.05
C ALA A 116 0.49 9.18 12.81
N LYS A 117 0.47 10.51 12.96
CA LYS A 117 0.85 11.44 11.88
C LYS A 117 2.32 11.28 11.49
N ASP A 118 3.23 11.25 12.44
CA ASP A 118 4.66 11.07 12.16
C ASP A 118 4.93 9.72 11.47
N PHE A 119 4.23 8.66 11.87
CA PHE A 119 4.29 7.36 11.21
C PHE A 119 3.82 7.46 9.74
N CYS A 120 2.62 8.02 9.51
CA CYS A 120 2.07 8.17 8.16
C CYS A 120 2.97 9.04 7.27
N TYR A 121 3.59 10.09 7.82
CA TYR A 121 4.54 10.92 7.09
C TYR A 121 5.78 10.15 6.67
N LYS A 122 6.37 9.36 7.59
CA LYS A 122 7.51 8.49 7.26
C LYS A 122 7.16 7.50 6.15
N VAL A 123 5.97 6.90 6.20
CA VAL A 123 5.48 5.99 5.14
C VAL A 123 5.33 6.72 3.81
N ARG A 124 4.77 7.93 3.79
CA ARG A 124 4.67 8.75 2.56
C ARG A 124 6.03 9.20 2.02
N CYS A 125 7.03 9.35 2.88
CA CYS A 125 8.38 9.74 2.48
C CYS A 125 9.23 8.57 1.99
N ASP A 126 8.90 7.34 2.39
CA ASP A 126 9.57 6.11 1.96
C ASP A 126 9.33 5.83 0.47
N THR A 127 10.31 6.24 -0.34
CA THR A 127 10.25 6.12 -1.80
C THR A 127 10.25 4.65 -2.26
N ASP A 128 11.03 3.80 -1.60
CA ASP A 128 11.13 2.39 -1.99
C ASP A 128 9.84 1.64 -1.61
N GLY A 129 9.30 1.91 -0.42
CA GLY A 129 8.01 1.39 0.03
C GLY A 129 6.85 1.83 -0.86
N LEU A 130 6.81 3.09 -1.29
CA LEU A 130 5.79 3.59 -2.20
C LEU A 130 5.87 2.96 -3.60
N VAL A 131 7.07 2.80 -4.16
CA VAL A 131 7.25 2.11 -5.44
C VAL A 131 6.71 0.69 -5.35
N GLN A 132 7.04 -0.02 -4.26
CA GLN A 132 6.52 -1.35 -4.00
C GLN A 132 4.98 -1.38 -3.98
N ASP A 133 4.35 -0.54 -3.16
CA ASP A 133 2.89 -0.51 -3.01
C ASP A 133 2.20 -0.18 -4.34
N ARG A 134 2.72 0.81 -5.09
CA ARG A 134 2.18 1.19 -6.41
C ARG A 134 2.34 0.08 -7.44
N CYS A 135 3.48 -0.61 -7.46
CA CYS A 135 3.71 -1.77 -8.32
C CYS A 135 2.75 -2.91 -7.97
N ALA A 136 2.62 -3.23 -6.69
CA ALA A 136 1.72 -4.28 -6.20
C ALA A 136 0.26 -3.99 -6.58
N VAL A 137 -0.22 -2.75 -6.39
CA VAL A 137 -1.57 -2.33 -6.78
C VAL A 137 -1.76 -2.40 -8.28
N THR A 138 -0.87 -1.78 -9.06
CA THR A 138 -1.06 -1.68 -10.52
C THR A 138 -1.02 -3.06 -11.17
N LEU A 139 0.00 -3.87 -10.84
CA LEU A 139 0.13 -5.21 -11.40
C LEU A 139 -0.90 -6.18 -10.82
N GLY A 140 -1.30 -6.01 -9.56
CA GLY A 140 -2.43 -6.73 -8.96
C GLY A 140 -3.75 -6.46 -9.70
N LEU A 141 -4.04 -5.22 -10.08
CA LEU A 141 -5.23 -4.86 -10.86
C LEU A 141 -5.17 -5.40 -12.29
N VAL A 142 -4.01 -5.30 -12.96
CA VAL A 142 -3.79 -5.91 -14.30
C VAL A 142 -3.99 -7.42 -14.24
N GLY A 143 -3.42 -8.07 -13.23
CA GLY A 143 -3.60 -9.49 -12.98
C GLY A 143 -5.05 -9.85 -12.68
N TRP A 144 -5.75 -9.06 -11.87
CA TRP A 144 -7.17 -9.23 -11.60
C TRP A 144 -8.02 -9.20 -12.87
N TYR A 145 -7.75 -8.23 -13.75
CA TYR A 145 -8.45 -8.11 -15.02
C TYR A 145 -8.29 -9.37 -15.87
N TRP A 146 -7.09 -9.96 -15.93
CA TRP A 146 -6.81 -11.14 -16.75
C TRP A 146 -7.34 -12.44 -16.16
N LYS A 147 -7.03 -12.75 -14.88
CA LYS A 147 -7.30 -14.07 -14.26
C LYS A 147 -8.04 -13.97 -12.92
N ARG A 148 -8.71 -12.84 -12.64
CA ARG A 148 -9.42 -12.57 -11.37
C ARG A 148 -8.48 -12.77 -10.18
N PHE A 149 -8.95 -13.37 -9.08
CA PHE A 149 -8.19 -13.55 -7.84
C PHE A 149 -6.78 -14.15 -8.01
N GLN A 150 -6.62 -15.19 -8.85
CA GLN A 150 -5.29 -15.77 -9.05
C GLN A 150 -4.37 -14.79 -9.76
N GLY A 151 -4.87 -14.14 -10.81
CA GLY A 151 -4.09 -13.14 -11.51
C GLY A 151 -3.73 -11.96 -10.60
N ALA A 152 -4.62 -11.55 -9.69
CA ALA A 152 -4.30 -10.49 -8.73
C ALA A 152 -3.15 -10.87 -7.80
N VAL A 153 -3.17 -12.09 -7.24
CA VAL A 153 -2.08 -12.61 -6.40
C VAL A 153 -0.78 -12.70 -7.20
N ASP A 154 -0.84 -13.24 -8.42
CA ASP A 154 0.31 -13.33 -9.31
C ASP A 154 0.86 -11.92 -9.64
N GLY A 155 -0.02 -10.96 -9.91
CA GLY A 155 0.30 -9.58 -10.21
C GLY A 155 0.96 -8.85 -9.03
N VAL A 156 0.42 -9.00 -7.82
CA VAL A 156 1.04 -8.48 -6.59
C VAL A 156 2.44 -9.07 -6.43
N ASN A 157 2.60 -10.39 -6.55
CA ASN A 157 3.90 -11.05 -6.43
C ASN A 157 4.91 -10.58 -7.49
N ILE A 158 4.48 -10.35 -8.74
CA ILE A 158 5.33 -9.78 -9.79
C ILE A 158 5.70 -8.33 -9.45
N GLY A 159 4.79 -7.54 -8.88
CA GLY A 159 5.08 -6.17 -8.43
C GLY A 159 6.09 -6.11 -7.30
N LEU A 160 5.99 -7.01 -6.32
CA LEU A 160 6.97 -7.18 -5.26
C LEU A 160 8.33 -7.65 -5.82
N LEU A 161 8.33 -8.57 -6.77
CA LEU A 161 9.57 -9.01 -7.42
C LEU A 161 10.22 -7.86 -8.18
N TYR A 162 9.44 -7.06 -8.91
CA TYR A 162 9.93 -5.88 -9.60
C TYR A 162 10.53 -4.87 -8.62
N SER A 163 9.87 -4.57 -7.49
CA SER A 163 10.41 -3.61 -6.52
C SER A 163 11.72 -4.09 -5.91
N LEU A 164 11.84 -5.39 -5.62
CA LEU A 164 13.10 -5.99 -5.18
C LEU A 164 14.20 -5.87 -6.24
N ILE A 165 13.92 -6.27 -7.49
CA ILE A 165 14.88 -6.16 -8.60
C ILE A 165 15.28 -4.70 -8.80
N HIS A 166 14.32 -3.78 -8.75
CA HIS A 166 14.59 -2.36 -8.90
C HIS A 166 15.55 -1.89 -7.80
N ASN A 167 15.25 -2.18 -6.53
CA ASN A 167 16.03 -1.72 -5.40
C ASN A 167 17.45 -2.28 -5.37
N TYR A 168 17.64 -3.55 -5.76
CA TYR A 168 18.95 -4.21 -5.70
C TYR A 168 19.79 -4.06 -6.97
N LEU A 169 19.19 -3.94 -8.16
CA LEU A 169 19.90 -4.02 -9.43
C LEU A 169 19.78 -2.76 -10.30
N ILE A 170 18.62 -2.09 -10.28
CA ILE A 170 18.32 -1.01 -11.24
C ILE A 170 18.54 0.36 -10.60
N LYS A 171 18.40 0.50 -9.29
CA LYS A 171 18.39 1.79 -8.57
C LYS A 171 19.62 2.66 -8.83
N GLU A 172 20.78 2.05 -9.10
CA GLU A 172 22.01 2.76 -9.46
C GLU A 172 22.00 3.35 -10.88
N TYR A 173 21.29 2.71 -11.81
CA TYR A 173 21.38 3.00 -13.25
C TYR A 173 20.07 3.50 -13.88
N GLY A 174 18.96 3.50 -13.14
CA GLY A 174 17.65 3.78 -13.68
C GLY A 174 16.66 4.36 -12.68
N SER A 175 15.53 4.82 -13.22
CA SER A 175 14.39 5.26 -12.42
C SER A 175 13.33 4.17 -12.31
N PRO A 176 12.61 4.07 -11.18
CA PRO A 176 11.52 3.13 -11.04
C PRO A 176 10.36 3.48 -11.97
N LEU A 177 9.53 2.48 -12.30
CA LEU A 177 8.30 2.66 -13.07
C LEU A 177 7.36 3.73 -12.48
N PHE A 178 7.31 3.82 -11.15
CA PHE A 178 6.47 4.77 -10.43
C PHE A 178 7.29 5.74 -9.57
N LYS A 179 8.16 6.51 -10.23
CA LYS A 179 9.03 7.51 -9.59
C LYS A 179 8.26 8.50 -8.74
N ASP A 180 8.75 8.73 -7.52
CA ASP A 180 8.26 9.77 -6.62
C ASP A 180 8.60 11.17 -7.16
N ARG A 181 7.58 12.04 -7.25
CA ARG A 181 7.74 13.38 -7.83
C ARG A 181 8.23 14.42 -6.84
N VAL A 182 8.04 14.23 -5.54
CA VAL A 182 8.59 15.13 -4.52
C VAL A 182 10.03 14.68 -4.24
N PRO A 183 11.04 15.47 -4.66
CA PRO A 183 12.42 15.06 -4.49
C PRO A 183 12.79 15.15 -2.99
N VAL A 184 13.76 14.32 -2.57
CA VAL A 184 14.07 14.10 -1.14
C VAL A 184 14.50 15.39 -0.44
N ASP A 185 15.18 16.28 -1.15
CA ASP A 185 15.64 17.60 -0.67
C ASP A 185 14.51 18.58 -0.34
N LYS A 186 13.32 18.39 -0.91
CA LYS A 186 12.15 19.24 -0.65
C LYS A 186 11.26 18.71 0.47
N LYS A 187 11.53 17.51 0.99
CA LYS A 187 10.73 16.90 2.07
C LYS A 187 11.07 17.62 3.40
N TYR A 188 10.04 17.89 4.21
CA TYR A 188 10.23 18.43 5.56
C TYR A 188 10.84 17.38 6.50
N ALA A 189 11.52 17.81 7.56
CA ALA A 189 12.13 16.86 8.49
C ALA A 189 11.08 16.16 9.37
N SER A 190 10.01 16.87 9.76
CA SER A 190 8.90 16.29 10.52
C SER A 190 7.55 16.93 10.17
N VAL A 191 6.44 16.28 10.58
CA VAL A 191 5.09 16.86 10.48
C VAL A 191 4.97 18.10 11.37
N LYS A 192 5.64 18.08 12.53
CA LYS A 192 5.63 19.20 13.48
C LYS A 192 6.16 20.48 12.87
N ASP A 193 7.21 20.42 12.05
CA ASP A 193 7.80 21.59 11.39
C ASP A 193 6.76 22.38 10.57
N ILE A 194 5.78 21.68 10.00
CA ILE A 194 4.74 22.29 9.17
C ILE A 194 3.55 22.71 10.01
N GLU A 195 3.16 21.92 11.00
CA GLU A 195 2.12 22.34 11.94
C GLU A 195 2.54 23.63 12.66
N GLU A 196 3.81 23.77 13.02
CA GLU A 196 4.41 24.99 13.57
C GLU A 196 4.40 26.14 12.56
N LYS A 197 4.86 25.92 11.31
CA LYS A 197 4.82 26.95 10.25
C LYS A 197 3.40 27.42 9.93
N ASN A 198 2.45 26.50 9.83
CA ASN A 198 1.04 26.81 9.60
C ASN A 198 0.44 27.58 10.77
N THR A 199 0.81 27.23 12.01
CA THR A 199 0.37 27.95 13.20
C THR A 199 0.95 29.35 13.25
N ALA A 200 2.24 29.51 12.96
CA ALA A 200 2.90 30.81 12.87
C ALA A 200 2.29 31.69 11.77
N PHE A 201 2.02 31.13 10.59
CA PHE A 201 1.37 31.84 9.49
C PHE A 201 -0.07 32.24 9.83
N LYS A 202 -0.85 31.35 10.43
CA LYS A 202 -2.21 31.68 10.92
C LYS A 202 -2.18 32.78 11.96
N LYS A 203 -1.23 32.72 12.91
CA LYS A 203 -1.03 33.74 13.93
C LYS A 203 -0.66 35.09 13.29
N PHE A 204 0.23 35.09 12.31
CA PHE A 204 0.63 36.27 11.53
C PHE A 204 -0.59 36.91 10.84
N ILE A 205 -1.39 36.12 10.11
CA ILE A 205 -2.61 36.59 9.45
C ILE A 205 -3.60 37.16 10.48
N SER A 206 -3.82 36.48 11.60
CA SER A 206 -4.78 36.94 12.62
C SER A 206 -4.39 38.24 13.31
N THR A 207 -3.08 38.52 13.40
CA THR A 207 -2.53 39.69 14.11
C THR A 207 -2.51 40.93 13.22
N ASN A 208 -2.41 40.75 11.91
CA ASN A 208 -2.21 41.84 10.98
C ASN A 208 -3.56 42.30 10.39
N ASP A 209 -4.03 43.47 10.84
CA ASP A 209 -5.36 44.01 10.53
C ASP A 209 -5.60 44.20 9.02
N HIS A 210 -4.54 44.41 8.24
CA HIS A 210 -4.62 44.51 6.77
C HIS A 210 -5.27 43.28 6.11
N TRP A 211 -5.17 42.10 6.72
CA TRP A 211 -5.77 40.88 6.16
C TRP A 211 -7.19 40.60 6.65
N LYS A 212 -7.66 41.31 7.69
CA LYS A 212 -9.04 41.19 8.17
C LYS A 212 -10.04 41.83 7.20
N GLU A 213 -9.60 42.78 6.38
CA GLU A 213 -10.43 43.50 5.41
C GLU A 213 -10.63 42.74 4.08
N ILE A 214 -9.95 41.60 3.87
CA ILE A 214 -9.98 40.82 2.61
C ILE A 214 -10.90 39.56 2.73
N LYS A 215 -11.88 39.58 3.64
CA LYS A 215 -12.92 38.52 3.73
C LYS A 215 -14.23 38.98 3.12
#